data_AF-A0A8B6D582-F1
#
_entry.id   AF-A0A8B6D582-F1
#
_cell.length_a   1.000
_cell.length_b   1.000
_cell.length_c   1.000
_cell.angle_alpha   90.00
_cell.angle_beta   90.00
_cell.angle_gamma   90.00
#
_symmetry.space_group_name_H-M   'P 1'
#
loop_
_entity.id
_entity.type
_entity.pdbx_description
1 polymer ?
#
loop_
_entity_poly.entity_id
_entity_poly.type
_entity_poly.pdbx_seq_one_letter_code
_entity_poly.pdbx_strand_id
1 'polypeptide(L)'
;MFASTLKCESHNLEYVHYCKNCKCLTCSACTTTVHKSHEFTDITEVAASAREDLKQTNRNVKSKLDILSALVDEIENVKMKNLQKEINQFVEEASIISDELLRIIKSVGEQNVNRATDFLTNEQHGMNFELAKLKKIQKDYVSMTKKIDQLVQIEHDMTFYVQQKSLTKDFEETESIPTVADPENIGEFKIDDFIDQVVENIQSKYSVRCLKKKDGEIEKLKKKIDEERINTSEMQTIRQEMTKQSALLQKEKSKIKELENEKMKIQRSNTISFNEIQQLKQEIINNKSAASKNIQKRYEEIRRAVEENEYSTKLLKAEQDKTAVLEEQKNEILRCSTTKDDKIENLQKINDESRTNIIKLKASYDAKLLNTRQEISQNFVLLEREKKKVDELERGKTHME
;
A
#
# COMPACT_ATOMS: atom_id res chain seq x y z
N MET A 1 58.78 16.57 -18.44
CA MET A 1 58.44 15.60 -17.38
C MET A 1 59.55 14.57 -17.34
N PHE A 2 60.31 14.49 -16.26
CA PHE A 2 61.37 13.50 -16.11
C PHE A 2 60.72 12.12 -16.06
N ALA A 3 61.03 11.26 -17.03
CA ALA A 3 60.65 9.85 -16.96
C ALA A 3 61.50 9.22 -15.86
N SER A 4 60.98 9.22 -14.63
CA SER A 4 61.57 8.47 -13.53
C SER A 4 61.46 6.99 -13.87
N THR A 5 62.53 6.42 -14.41
CA THR A 5 62.65 5.00 -14.71
C THR A 5 62.64 4.23 -13.39
N LEU A 6 61.62 3.41 -13.16
CA LEU A 6 61.54 2.53 -12.00
C LEU A 6 62.62 1.44 -12.13
N LYS A 7 63.44 1.29 -11.09
CA LYS A 7 64.54 0.32 -11.04
C LYS A 7 64.27 -0.76 -10.02
N CYS A 8 64.76 -1.96 -10.31
CA CYS A 8 64.71 -3.12 -9.44
C CYS A 8 65.55 -2.88 -8.19
N GLU A 9 64.94 -3.09 -7.04
CA GLU A 9 65.57 -2.89 -5.72
C GLU A 9 66.82 -3.78 -5.53
N SER A 10 66.79 -5.02 -6.04
CA SER A 10 67.87 -6.00 -5.84
C SER A 10 69.03 -5.86 -6.82
N HIS A 11 68.78 -5.36 -8.04
CA HIS A 11 69.78 -5.34 -9.12
C HIS A 11 70.09 -3.94 -9.64
N ASN A 12 69.35 -2.91 -9.19
CA ASN A 12 69.43 -1.53 -9.67
C ASN A 12 69.31 -1.38 -11.20
N LEU A 13 68.64 -2.34 -11.85
CA LEU A 13 68.35 -2.38 -13.28
C LEU A 13 66.90 -1.97 -13.56
N GLU A 14 66.61 -1.41 -14.71
CA GLU A 14 65.25 -1.00 -15.08
C GLU A 14 64.30 -2.20 -15.24
N TYR A 15 63.04 -1.98 -14.86
CA TYR A 15 61.97 -2.94 -15.10
C TYR A 15 61.54 -2.90 -16.57
N VAL A 16 61.89 -3.95 -17.32
CA VAL A 16 61.63 -4.05 -18.77
C VAL A 16 60.71 -5.22 -19.12
N HIS A 17 60.46 -6.15 -18.19
CA HIS A 17 59.63 -7.32 -18.40
C HIS A 17 58.48 -7.39 -17.39
N TYR A 18 57.41 -8.08 -17.76
CA TYR A 18 56.31 -8.45 -16.85
C TYR A 18 56.25 -9.96 -16.73
N CYS A 19 56.32 -10.48 -15.51
CA CYS A 19 56.19 -11.90 -15.22
C CYS A 19 54.69 -12.26 -15.12
N LYS A 20 54.18 -13.07 -16.05
CA LYS A 20 52.75 -13.46 -16.09
C LYS A 20 52.35 -14.31 -14.89
N ASN A 21 53.23 -15.19 -14.43
CA ASN A 21 52.96 -16.08 -13.30
C ASN A 21 52.86 -15.30 -11.97
N CYS A 22 53.79 -14.36 -11.73
CA CYS A 22 53.84 -13.59 -10.50
C CYS A 22 53.02 -12.30 -10.55
N LYS A 23 52.55 -11.90 -11.73
CA LYS A 23 51.83 -10.65 -11.99
C LYS A 23 52.58 -9.40 -11.50
N CYS A 24 53.89 -9.37 -11.73
CA CYS A 24 54.77 -8.28 -11.29
C CYS A 24 55.78 -7.87 -12.37
N LEU A 25 56.34 -6.67 -12.21
CA LEU A 25 57.42 -6.16 -13.06
C LEU A 25 58.77 -6.77 -12.67
N THR A 26 59.57 -7.14 -13.66
CA THR A 26 60.89 -7.76 -13.47
C THR A 26 61.97 -7.08 -14.34
N CYS A 27 63.18 -6.95 -13.80
CA CYS A 27 64.35 -6.54 -14.57
C CYS A 27 65.01 -7.75 -15.25
N SER A 28 65.90 -7.52 -16.20
CA SER A 28 66.59 -8.58 -16.97
C SER A 28 67.37 -9.59 -16.10
N ALA A 29 67.92 -9.17 -14.95
CA ALA A 29 68.58 -10.09 -14.02
C ALA A 29 67.59 -10.98 -13.23
N CYS A 30 66.40 -10.46 -12.89
CA CYS A 30 65.38 -11.22 -12.17
C CYS A 30 64.77 -12.34 -13.03
N THR A 31 64.73 -12.17 -14.36
CA THR A 31 64.17 -13.18 -15.26
C THR A 31 65.02 -14.45 -15.33
N THR A 32 66.33 -14.34 -15.11
CA THR A 32 67.27 -15.48 -15.17
C THR A 32 67.54 -16.12 -13.81
N THR A 33 67.28 -15.40 -12.71
CA THR A 33 67.55 -15.83 -11.34
C THR A 33 66.28 -16.32 -10.64
N VAL A 34 65.48 -15.40 -10.12
CA VAL A 34 64.32 -15.67 -9.27
C VAL A 34 63.14 -16.23 -10.06
N HIS A 35 62.98 -15.81 -11.32
CA HIS A 35 61.82 -16.16 -12.15
C HIS A 35 62.16 -17.07 -13.34
N LYS A 36 63.26 -17.84 -13.26
CA LYS A 36 63.86 -18.60 -14.38
C LYS A 36 62.89 -19.48 -15.18
N SER A 37 61.84 -20.01 -14.55
CA SER A 37 60.85 -20.91 -15.16
C SER A 37 59.49 -20.26 -15.44
N HIS A 38 59.37 -18.94 -15.26
CA HIS A 38 58.11 -18.22 -15.47
C HIS A 38 58.00 -17.68 -16.89
N GLU A 39 56.76 -17.43 -17.32
CA GLU A 39 56.47 -16.79 -18.60
C GLU A 39 56.60 -15.27 -18.47
N PHE A 40 57.29 -14.64 -19.41
CA PHE A 40 57.49 -13.19 -19.46
C PHE A 40 56.91 -12.60 -20.73
N THR A 41 56.59 -11.32 -20.65
CA THR A 41 56.17 -10.50 -21.81
C THR A 41 56.76 -9.12 -21.66
N ASP A 42 56.94 -8.42 -22.78
CA ASP A 42 57.41 -7.04 -22.78
C ASP A 42 56.42 -6.15 -22.01
N ILE A 43 56.94 -5.29 -21.13
CA ILE A 43 56.12 -4.36 -20.36
C ILE A 43 55.30 -3.43 -21.26
N THR A 44 55.80 -3.09 -22.44
CA THR A 44 55.12 -2.22 -23.41
C THR A 44 53.87 -2.88 -23.98
N GLU A 45 53.92 -4.19 -24.25
CA GLU A 45 52.78 -4.97 -24.74
C GLU A 45 51.70 -5.13 -23.65
N VAL A 46 52.11 -5.47 -22.43
CA VAL A 46 51.19 -5.57 -21.28
C VAL A 46 50.55 -4.22 -20.96
N ALA A 47 51.32 -3.13 -20.99
CA ALA A 47 50.80 -1.79 -20.79
C ALA A 47 49.86 -1.35 -21.92
N ALA A 48 50.14 -1.73 -23.18
CA ALA A 48 49.25 -1.45 -24.30
C ALA A 48 47.90 -2.19 -24.14
N SER A 49 47.93 -3.49 -23.81
CA SER A 49 46.71 -4.27 -23.53
C SER A 49 45.91 -3.67 -22.37
N ALA A 50 46.58 -3.39 -21.24
CA ALA A 50 45.91 -2.82 -20.06
C ALA A 50 45.29 -1.44 -20.34
N ARG A 51 45.94 -0.61 -21.17
CA ARG A 51 45.39 0.67 -21.61
C ARG A 51 44.13 0.48 -22.47
N GLU A 52 44.09 -0.51 -23.35
CA GLU A 52 42.91 -0.78 -24.16
C GLU A 52 41.76 -1.33 -23.31
N ASP A 53 42.05 -2.23 -22.37
CA ASP A 53 41.05 -2.73 -21.40
C ASP A 53 40.46 -1.60 -20.56
N LEU A 54 41.30 -0.66 -20.10
CA LEU A 54 40.86 0.52 -19.36
C LEU A 54 40.04 1.47 -20.25
N LYS A 55 40.42 1.70 -21.50
CA LYS A 55 39.62 2.51 -22.45
C LYS A 55 38.26 1.87 -22.69
N GLN A 56 38.20 0.56 -22.89
CA GLN A 56 36.96 -0.15 -23.10
C GLN A 56 36.07 -0.12 -21.86
N THR A 57 36.66 -0.33 -20.68
CA THR A 57 35.96 -0.19 -19.39
C THR A 57 35.40 1.23 -19.21
N ASN A 58 36.19 2.26 -19.52
CA ASN A 58 35.77 3.65 -19.43
C ASN A 58 34.61 3.96 -20.39
N ARG A 59 34.64 3.45 -21.63
CA ARG A 59 33.51 3.57 -22.57
C ARG A 59 32.24 2.92 -22.01
N ASN A 60 32.36 1.73 -21.43
CA ASN A 60 31.23 1.02 -20.83
C ASN A 60 30.67 1.73 -19.58
N VAL A 61 31.53 2.36 -18.78
CA VAL A 61 31.10 3.15 -17.62
C VAL A 61 30.38 4.40 -18.07
N LYS A 62 30.90 5.11 -19.08
CA LYS A 62 30.23 6.29 -19.65
C LYS A 62 28.86 5.96 -20.22
N SER A 63 28.73 4.90 -21.01
CA SER A 63 27.43 4.53 -21.56
C SER A 63 26.41 4.16 -20.47
N LYS A 64 26.85 3.50 -19.38
CA LYS A 64 26.00 3.25 -18.21
C LYS A 64 25.61 4.54 -17.49
N LEU A 65 26.54 5.49 -17.37
CA LEU A 65 26.27 6.80 -16.77
C LEU A 65 25.22 7.57 -17.56
N ASP A 66 25.30 7.56 -18.89
CA ASP A 66 24.33 8.23 -19.77
C ASP A 66 22.93 7.62 -19.61
N ILE A 67 22.82 6.29 -19.53
CA ILE A 67 21.55 5.60 -19.27
C ILE A 67 20.99 5.97 -17.90
N LEU A 68 21.83 5.97 -16.86
CA LEU A 68 21.39 6.34 -15.50
C LEU A 68 20.93 7.79 -15.44
N SER A 69 21.63 8.71 -16.11
CA SER A 69 21.22 10.12 -16.21
C SER A 69 19.85 10.25 -16.85
N ALA A 70 19.62 9.56 -17.98
CA ALA A 70 18.33 9.59 -18.66
C ALA A 70 17.19 9.02 -17.79
N LEU A 71 17.46 7.97 -17.00
CA LEU A 71 16.48 7.39 -16.08
C LEU A 71 16.18 8.32 -14.89
N VAL A 72 17.18 9.00 -14.35
CA VAL A 72 16.99 10.02 -13.31
C VAL A 72 16.11 11.15 -13.86
N ASP A 73 16.42 11.65 -15.06
CA ASP A 73 15.62 12.68 -15.71
C ASP A 73 14.17 12.24 -15.95
N GLU A 74 13.94 11.00 -16.39
CA GLU A 74 12.60 10.44 -16.58
C GLU A 74 11.82 10.38 -15.24
N ILE A 75 12.47 9.92 -14.17
CA ILE A 75 11.84 9.82 -12.85
C ILE A 75 11.49 11.21 -12.31
N GLU A 76 12.44 12.13 -12.31
CA GLU A 76 12.27 13.47 -11.75
C GLU A 76 11.30 14.33 -12.57
N ASN A 77 11.47 14.35 -13.90
CA ASN A 77 10.72 15.28 -14.73
C ASN A 77 9.39 14.75 -15.23
N VAL A 78 9.24 13.43 -15.40
CA VAL A 78 7.98 12.85 -15.89
C VAL A 78 7.18 12.31 -14.72
N LYS A 79 7.73 11.34 -13.98
CA LYS A 79 6.95 10.59 -12.98
C LYS A 79 6.63 11.45 -11.77
N MET A 80 7.61 12.15 -11.19
CA MET A 80 7.36 12.99 -10.02
C MET A 80 6.47 14.19 -10.33
N LYS A 81 6.63 14.86 -11.48
CA LYS A 81 5.75 15.97 -11.88
C LYS A 81 4.32 15.51 -12.15
N ASN A 82 4.13 14.34 -12.77
CA ASN A 82 2.80 13.78 -12.98
C ASN A 82 2.12 13.41 -11.66
N LEU A 83 2.85 12.73 -10.75
CA LEU A 83 2.34 12.43 -9.41
C LEU A 83 1.97 13.71 -8.63
N GLN A 84 2.81 14.74 -8.70
CA GLN A 84 2.51 16.02 -8.06
C GLN A 84 1.25 16.68 -8.64
N LYS A 85 1.04 16.58 -9.96
CA LYS A 85 -0.17 17.08 -10.63
C LYS A 85 -1.41 16.30 -10.17
N GLU A 86 -1.32 14.98 -10.06
CA GLU A 86 -2.42 14.14 -9.55
C GLU A 86 -2.74 14.47 -8.09
N ILE A 87 -1.73 14.62 -7.23
CA ILE A 87 -1.92 15.05 -5.83
C ILE A 87 -2.64 16.40 -5.78
N ASN A 88 -2.20 17.38 -6.56
CA ASN A 88 -2.84 18.70 -6.58
C ASN A 88 -4.29 18.62 -7.07
N GLN A 89 -4.58 17.79 -8.07
CA GLN A 89 -5.94 17.57 -8.55
C GLN A 89 -6.83 16.94 -7.47
N PHE A 90 -6.35 15.93 -6.75
CA PHE A 90 -7.09 15.32 -5.65
C PHE A 90 -7.37 16.32 -4.51
N VAL A 91 -6.39 17.17 -4.18
CA VAL A 91 -6.57 18.22 -3.18
C VAL A 91 -7.63 19.23 -3.62
N GLU A 92 -7.63 19.65 -4.89
CA GLU A 92 -8.64 20.55 -5.44
C GLU A 92 -10.04 19.92 -5.42
N GLU A 93 -10.16 18.67 -5.84
CA GLU A 93 -11.43 17.93 -5.81
C GLU A 93 -11.97 17.77 -4.38
N ALA A 94 -11.11 17.45 -3.41
CA ALA A 94 -11.49 17.37 -2.00
C ALA A 94 -11.97 18.72 -1.45
N SER A 95 -11.31 19.82 -1.83
CA SER A 95 -11.72 21.17 -1.45
C SER A 95 -13.11 21.51 -1.98
N ILE A 96 -13.38 21.22 -3.27
CA ILE A 96 -14.69 21.46 -3.90
C ILE A 96 -15.80 20.69 -3.16
N ILE A 97 -15.54 19.43 -2.82
CA ILE A 97 -16.50 18.59 -2.08
C ILE A 97 -16.77 19.17 -0.68
N SER A 98 -15.71 19.59 0.03
CA SER A 98 -15.83 20.20 1.35
C SER A 98 -16.68 21.48 1.30
N ASP A 99 -16.43 22.36 0.34
CA ASP A 99 -17.20 23.60 0.16
C ASP A 99 -18.68 23.34 -0.17
N GLU A 100 -18.95 22.30 -0.97
CA GLU A 100 -20.32 21.90 -1.28
C GLU A 100 -21.05 21.35 -0.04
N LEU A 101 -20.40 20.54 0.78
CA LEU A 101 -20.95 20.05 2.05
C LEU A 101 -21.28 21.21 2.98
N LEU A 102 -20.37 22.17 3.14
CA LEU A 102 -20.60 23.36 3.96
C LEU A 102 -21.79 24.17 3.45
N ARG A 103 -21.96 24.30 2.12
CA ARG A 103 -23.11 24.99 1.53
C ARG A 103 -24.43 24.27 1.84
N ILE A 104 -24.45 22.94 1.76
CA ILE A 104 -25.63 22.13 2.10
C ILE A 104 -25.98 22.29 3.58
N ILE A 105 -24.99 22.18 4.47
CA ILE A 105 -25.19 22.32 5.93
C ILE A 105 -25.79 23.70 6.26
N LYS A 106 -25.22 24.77 5.69
CA LYS A 106 -25.75 26.13 5.89
C LYS A 106 -27.20 26.27 5.43
N SER A 107 -27.51 25.78 4.22
CA SER A 107 -28.87 25.87 3.67
C SER A 107 -29.89 25.10 4.50
N VAL A 108 -29.55 23.90 4.98
CA VAL A 108 -30.43 23.10 5.85
C VAL A 108 -30.59 23.79 7.21
N GLY A 109 -29.51 24.32 7.77
CA GLY A 109 -29.55 25.10 9.01
C GLY A 109 -30.49 26.29 8.90
N GLU A 110 -30.37 27.10 7.84
CA GLU A 110 -31.25 28.25 7.56
C GLU A 110 -32.72 27.84 7.42
N GLN A 111 -33.02 26.77 6.68
CA GLN A 111 -34.40 26.26 6.55
C GLN A 111 -35.02 25.89 7.89
N ASN A 112 -34.23 25.28 8.77
CA ASN A 112 -34.73 24.84 10.08
C ASN A 112 -34.89 26.00 11.05
N VAL A 113 -33.99 26.98 11.02
CA VAL A 113 -34.16 28.25 11.75
C VAL A 113 -35.44 28.96 11.30
N ASN A 114 -35.70 29.01 9.99
CA ASN A 114 -36.92 29.62 9.47
C ASN A 114 -38.18 28.87 9.94
N ARG A 115 -38.20 27.53 9.89
CA ARG A 115 -39.32 26.71 10.39
C ARG A 115 -39.59 26.93 11.89
N ALA A 116 -38.54 26.97 12.70
CA ALA A 116 -38.66 27.25 14.13
C ALA A 116 -39.19 28.67 14.37
N THR A 117 -38.72 29.65 13.59
CA THR A 117 -39.19 31.04 13.65
C THR A 117 -40.66 31.14 13.27
N ASP A 118 -41.10 30.46 12.20
CA ASP A 118 -42.50 30.43 11.78
C ASP A 118 -43.39 29.79 12.86
N PHE A 119 -42.96 28.68 13.45
CA PHE A 119 -43.66 28.02 14.55
C PHE A 119 -43.82 28.94 15.76
N LEU A 120 -42.71 29.54 16.24
CA LEU A 120 -42.73 30.45 17.39
C LEU A 120 -43.58 31.69 17.11
N THR A 121 -43.54 32.20 15.88
CA THR A 121 -44.37 33.34 15.45
C THR A 121 -45.85 32.95 15.51
N ASN A 122 -46.24 31.77 15.02
CA ASN A 122 -47.62 31.30 15.08
C ASN A 122 -48.11 31.10 16.52
N GLU A 123 -47.29 30.47 17.39
CA GLU A 123 -47.60 30.31 18.81
C GLU A 123 -47.76 31.67 19.51
N GLN A 124 -46.86 32.63 19.23
CA GLN A 124 -46.97 33.99 19.75
C GLN A 124 -48.27 34.66 19.29
N HIS A 125 -48.70 34.48 18.04
CA HIS A 125 -49.98 34.99 17.56
C HIS A 125 -51.16 34.34 18.29
N GLY A 126 -51.11 33.02 18.52
CA GLY A 126 -52.12 32.29 19.31
C GLY A 126 -52.24 32.81 20.74
N MET A 127 -51.12 32.95 21.45
CA MET A 127 -51.08 33.52 22.80
C MET A 127 -51.59 34.97 22.84
N ASN A 128 -51.21 35.80 21.87
CA ASN A 128 -51.70 37.18 21.78
C ASN A 128 -53.22 37.24 21.56
N PHE A 129 -53.76 36.32 20.77
CA PHE A 129 -55.20 36.21 20.55
C PHE A 129 -55.96 35.82 21.83
N GLU A 130 -55.46 34.81 22.57
CA GLU A 130 -56.04 34.43 23.86
C GLU A 130 -55.92 35.54 24.91
N LEU A 131 -54.77 36.22 24.98
CA LEU A 131 -54.59 37.38 25.84
C LEU A 131 -55.59 38.50 25.52
N ALA A 132 -55.88 38.74 24.24
CA ALA A 132 -56.87 39.73 23.82
C ALA A 132 -58.29 39.35 24.29
N LYS A 133 -58.66 38.06 24.24
CA LYS A 133 -59.93 37.57 24.79
C LYS A 133 -59.99 37.78 26.31
N LEU A 134 -58.95 37.39 27.04
CA LEU A 134 -58.88 37.56 28.50
C LEU A 134 -58.97 39.03 28.92
N LYS A 135 -58.31 39.94 28.19
CA LYS A 135 -58.43 41.40 28.42
C LYS A 135 -59.85 41.91 28.21
N LYS A 136 -60.58 41.37 27.23
CA LYS A 136 -61.98 41.72 27.01
C LYS A 136 -62.84 41.27 28.20
N ILE A 137 -62.70 40.02 28.61
CA ILE A 137 -63.42 39.44 29.76
C ILE A 137 -63.14 40.24 31.03
N GLN A 138 -61.87 40.54 31.30
CA GLN A 138 -61.47 41.38 32.43
C GLN A 138 -62.18 42.74 32.40
N LYS A 139 -62.27 43.39 31.23
CA LYS A 139 -62.96 44.67 31.08
C LYS A 139 -64.45 44.55 31.37
N ASP A 140 -65.09 43.46 30.95
CA ASP A 140 -66.50 43.18 31.20
C ASP A 140 -66.75 42.97 32.70
N TYR A 141 -65.92 42.18 33.39
CA TYR A 141 -65.96 42.04 34.86
C TYR A 141 -65.77 43.37 35.59
N VAL A 142 -64.78 44.18 35.22
CA VAL A 142 -64.57 45.51 35.82
C VAL A 142 -65.80 46.41 35.64
N SER A 143 -66.48 46.34 34.49
CA SER A 143 -67.73 47.06 34.24
C SER A 143 -68.85 46.56 35.14
N MET A 144 -69.00 45.22 35.27
CA MET A 144 -70.00 44.60 36.15
C MET A 144 -69.77 44.94 37.62
N THR A 145 -68.53 44.92 38.12
CA THR A 145 -68.20 45.33 39.49
C THR A 145 -68.65 46.77 39.75
N LYS A 146 -68.38 47.71 38.82
CA LYS A 146 -68.86 49.09 38.96
C LYS A 146 -70.38 49.19 39.01
N LYS A 147 -71.09 48.39 38.21
CA LYS A 147 -72.57 48.34 38.25
C LYS A 147 -73.05 47.79 39.60
N ILE A 148 -72.42 46.75 40.15
CA ILE A 148 -72.72 46.23 41.49
C ILE A 148 -72.54 47.32 42.53
N ASP A 149 -71.40 48.00 42.51
CA ASP A 149 -71.08 49.07 43.46
C ASP A 149 -72.15 50.17 43.43
N GLN A 150 -72.67 50.51 42.25
CA GLN A 150 -73.77 51.46 42.09
C GLN A 150 -75.10 50.89 42.58
N LEU A 151 -75.40 49.63 42.27
CA LEU A 151 -76.64 48.94 42.61
C LEU A 151 -76.85 48.86 44.13
N VAL A 152 -75.78 48.58 44.87
CA VAL A 152 -75.78 48.48 46.34
C VAL A 152 -76.13 49.82 47.01
N GLN A 153 -75.94 50.94 46.32
CA GLN A 153 -76.29 52.28 46.83
C GLN A 153 -77.76 52.68 46.56
N ILE A 154 -78.53 51.88 45.84
CA ILE A 154 -79.93 52.20 45.48
C ILE A 154 -80.86 51.82 46.63
N GLU A 155 -81.51 52.81 47.24
CA GLU A 155 -82.46 52.61 48.34
C GLU A 155 -83.86 52.17 47.90
N HIS A 156 -84.23 52.40 46.62
CA HIS A 156 -85.58 52.09 46.13
C HIS A 156 -85.68 50.65 45.60
N ASP A 157 -86.32 49.78 46.37
CA ASP A 157 -86.40 48.32 46.16
C ASP A 157 -86.76 47.88 44.75
N MET A 158 -87.77 48.50 44.14
CA MET A 158 -88.19 48.13 42.79
C MET A 158 -87.15 48.46 41.73
N THR A 159 -86.42 49.56 41.90
CA THR A 159 -85.35 49.97 40.97
C THR A 159 -84.16 49.02 41.12
N PHE A 160 -83.80 48.70 42.36
CA PHE A 160 -82.77 47.72 42.68
C PHE A 160 -83.07 46.37 42.01
N TYR A 161 -84.27 45.81 42.22
CA TYR A 161 -84.63 44.48 41.73
C TYR A 161 -84.59 44.37 40.19
N VAL A 162 -85.09 45.39 39.48
CA VAL A 162 -85.06 45.41 38.01
C VAL A 162 -83.63 45.44 37.48
N GLN A 163 -82.77 46.29 38.05
CA GLN A 163 -81.39 46.41 37.63
C GLN A 163 -80.55 45.18 38.01
N GLN A 164 -80.82 44.57 39.18
CA GLN A 164 -80.19 43.32 39.61
C GLN A 164 -80.43 42.22 38.58
N LYS A 165 -81.68 42.05 38.12
CA LYS A 165 -82.02 41.01 37.14
C LYS A 165 -81.31 41.22 35.79
N SER A 166 -81.16 42.47 35.36
CA SER A 166 -80.35 42.78 34.16
C SER A 166 -78.89 42.41 34.36
N LEU A 167 -78.34 42.69 35.53
CA LEU A 167 -76.95 42.38 35.86
C LEU A 167 -76.70 40.88 35.98
N THR A 168 -77.64 40.11 36.55
CA THR A 168 -77.56 38.64 36.61
C THR A 168 -77.45 38.04 35.21
N LYS A 169 -78.18 38.58 34.23
CA LYS A 169 -78.07 38.17 32.84
C LYS A 169 -76.68 38.47 32.25
N ASP A 170 -76.12 39.64 32.55
CA ASP A 170 -74.74 40.00 32.14
C ASP A 170 -73.71 39.01 32.73
N PHE A 171 -73.91 38.56 33.98
CA PHE A 171 -73.05 37.55 34.63
C PHE A 171 -73.18 36.18 33.96
N GLU A 172 -74.39 35.70 33.71
CA GLU A 172 -74.64 34.41 33.05
C GLU A 172 -74.01 34.37 31.64
N GLU A 173 -74.08 35.48 30.90
CA GLU A 173 -73.44 35.60 29.58
C GLU A 173 -71.90 35.55 29.70
N THR A 174 -71.32 36.08 30.78
CA THR A 174 -69.86 36.14 30.98
C THR A 174 -69.27 34.86 31.61
N GLU A 175 -70.02 34.15 32.46
CA GLU A 175 -69.62 32.86 33.06
C GLU A 175 -69.62 31.70 32.05
N SER A 176 -70.35 31.82 30.94
CA SER A 176 -70.39 30.80 29.89
C SER A 176 -69.06 30.61 29.12
N ILE A 177 -68.04 31.41 29.43
CA ILE A 177 -66.75 31.35 28.75
C ILE A 177 -65.88 30.24 29.37
N PRO A 178 -65.42 29.26 28.56
CA PRO A 178 -64.66 28.12 29.09
C PRO A 178 -63.37 28.57 29.77
N THR A 179 -63.11 28.02 30.96
CA THR A 179 -61.83 28.11 31.65
C THR A 179 -60.71 27.62 30.73
N VAL A 180 -59.71 28.48 30.50
CA VAL A 180 -58.56 28.20 29.65
C VAL A 180 -57.88 26.92 30.14
N ALA A 181 -57.64 25.97 29.23
CA ALA A 181 -56.94 24.72 29.54
C ALA A 181 -55.51 25.01 30.02
N ASP A 182 -55.02 24.17 30.93
CA ASP A 182 -53.71 24.30 31.56
C ASP A 182 -52.58 24.34 30.50
N PRO A 183 -51.61 25.27 30.56
CA PRO A 183 -50.59 25.45 29.52
C PRO A 183 -49.56 24.31 29.41
N GLU A 184 -49.69 23.22 30.17
CA GLU A 184 -48.60 22.26 30.40
C GLU A 184 -48.25 21.33 29.22
N ASN A 185 -48.85 21.50 28.03
CA ASN A 185 -48.69 20.53 26.93
C ASN A 185 -48.05 21.11 25.67
N ILE A 186 -46.97 21.88 25.82
CA ILE A 186 -46.09 22.23 24.70
C ILE A 186 -45.03 21.12 24.61
N GLY A 187 -45.16 20.25 23.61
CA GLY A 187 -44.25 19.12 23.40
C GLY A 187 -42.79 19.56 23.30
N GLU A 188 -41.93 18.86 24.02
CA GLU A 188 -40.49 19.10 24.08
C GLU A 188 -39.84 18.94 22.68
N PHE A 189 -38.99 19.89 22.28
CA PHE A 189 -38.25 19.80 21.03
C PHE A 189 -37.17 18.71 21.14
N LYS A 190 -37.31 17.64 20.36
CA LYS A 190 -36.36 16.53 20.34
C LYS A 190 -35.23 16.80 19.35
N ILE A 191 -34.06 17.15 19.89
CA ILE A 191 -32.82 17.37 19.11
C ILE A 191 -32.41 16.12 18.31
N ASP A 192 -32.68 14.93 18.82
CA ASP A 192 -32.25 13.68 18.18
C ASP A 192 -33.01 13.42 16.87
N ASP A 193 -34.33 13.61 16.87
CA ASP A 193 -35.18 13.49 15.67
C ASP A 193 -34.72 14.45 14.55
N PHE A 194 -34.22 15.62 14.95
CA PHE A 194 -33.65 16.60 14.03
C PHE A 194 -32.34 16.12 13.39
N ILE A 195 -31.42 15.60 14.20
CA ILE A 195 -30.12 15.11 13.73
C ILE A 195 -30.32 13.97 12.73
N ASP A 196 -31.21 13.03 13.04
CA ASP A 196 -31.51 11.89 12.16
C ASP A 196 -32.05 12.35 10.80
N GLN A 197 -32.95 13.33 10.79
CA GLN A 197 -33.53 13.89 9.57
C GLN A 197 -32.49 14.64 8.70
N VAL A 198 -31.45 15.24 9.31
CA VAL A 198 -30.33 15.86 8.60
C VAL A 198 -29.43 14.79 7.97
N VAL A 199 -29.09 13.74 8.72
CA VAL A 199 -28.25 12.64 8.24
C VAL A 199 -28.90 11.93 7.06
N GLU A 200 -30.20 11.65 7.14
CA GLU A 200 -30.95 10.96 6.08
C GLU A 200 -31.06 11.81 4.79
N ASN A 201 -31.19 13.13 4.92
CA ASN A 201 -31.16 14.06 3.79
C ASN A 201 -29.78 14.15 3.13
N ILE A 202 -28.69 14.10 3.91
CA ILE A 202 -27.33 14.07 3.37
C ILE A 202 -27.10 12.77 2.61
N GLN A 203 -27.45 11.63 3.23
CA GLN A 203 -27.28 10.31 2.63
C GLN A 203 -28.07 10.16 1.33
N SER A 204 -29.33 10.57 1.29
CA SER A 204 -30.16 10.48 0.08
C SER A 204 -29.62 11.33 -1.08
N LYS A 205 -29.11 12.55 -0.81
CA LYS A 205 -28.51 13.41 -1.84
C LYS A 205 -27.15 12.90 -2.32
N TYR A 206 -26.31 12.37 -1.42
CA TYR A 206 -25.00 11.84 -1.77
C TYR A 206 -25.09 10.52 -2.55
N SER A 207 -26.00 9.63 -2.16
CA SER A 207 -26.21 8.34 -2.85
C SER A 207 -26.55 8.55 -4.31
N VAL A 208 -27.42 9.52 -4.62
CA VAL A 208 -27.88 9.80 -6.00
C VAL A 208 -26.79 10.47 -6.85
N ARG A 209 -25.92 11.31 -6.26
CA ARG A 209 -24.84 11.99 -7.01
C ARG A 209 -23.59 11.15 -7.20
N CYS A 210 -23.18 10.38 -6.18
CA CYS A 210 -22.02 9.50 -6.30
C CYS A 210 -22.24 8.40 -7.35
N LEU A 211 -23.47 7.89 -7.49
CA LEU A 211 -23.81 6.94 -8.54
C LEU A 211 -23.70 7.58 -9.93
N LYS A 212 -24.29 8.76 -10.16
CA LYS A 212 -24.23 9.45 -11.47
C LYS A 212 -22.80 9.86 -11.89
N LYS A 213 -21.96 10.27 -10.94
CA LYS A 213 -20.56 10.66 -11.23
C LYS A 213 -19.68 9.43 -11.50
N LYS A 214 -19.85 8.35 -10.72
CA LYS A 214 -19.17 7.08 -10.99
C LYS A 214 -19.59 6.46 -12.31
N ASP A 215 -20.86 6.52 -12.68
CA ASP A 215 -21.32 6.00 -13.98
C ASP A 215 -20.66 6.76 -15.15
N GLY A 216 -20.54 8.09 -15.06
CA GLY A 216 -19.85 8.90 -16.07
C GLY A 216 -18.33 8.68 -16.13
N GLU A 217 -17.67 8.45 -15.00
CA GLU A 217 -16.24 8.11 -14.96
C GLU A 217 -15.96 6.68 -15.41
N ILE A 218 -16.84 5.74 -15.07
CA ILE A 218 -16.81 4.36 -15.57
C ILE A 218 -17.01 4.36 -17.09
N GLU A 219 -17.93 5.17 -17.62
CA GLU A 219 -18.13 5.30 -19.07
C GLU A 219 -16.88 5.87 -19.76
N LYS A 220 -16.24 6.89 -19.18
CA LYS A 220 -14.97 7.45 -19.68
C LYS A 220 -13.82 6.44 -19.60
N LEU A 221 -13.71 5.69 -18.52
CA LEU A 221 -12.70 4.64 -18.34
C LEU A 221 -12.92 3.48 -19.31
N LYS A 222 -14.17 3.04 -19.51
CA LYS A 222 -14.51 2.04 -20.54
C LYS A 222 -14.09 2.52 -21.93
N LYS A 223 -14.40 3.78 -22.27
CA LYS A 223 -14.00 4.37 -23.55
C LYS A 223 -12.48 4.42 -23.74
N LYS A 224 -11.73 4.78 -22.68
CA LYS A 224 -10.25 4.72 -22.66
C LYS A 224 -9.71 3.30 -22.82
N ILE A 225 -10.32 2.33 -22.14
CA ILE A 225 -9.95 0.90 -22.22
C ILE A 225 -10.24 0.36 -23.63
N ASP A 226 -11.34 0.78 -24.26
CA ASP A 226 -11.69 0.38 -25.61
C ASP A 226 -10.75 1.03 -26.65
N GLU A 227 -10.37 2.29 -26.47
CA GLU A 227 -9.35 2.97 -27.29
C GLU A 227 -7.96 2.30 -27.14
N GLU A 228 -7.57 1.90 -25.92
CA GLU A 228 -6.34 1.13 -25.69
C GLU A 228 -6.42 -0.30 -26.25
N ARG A 229 -7.59 -0.94 -26.23
CA ARG A 229 -7.82 -2.25 -26.87
C ARG A 229 -7.73 -2.18 -28.39
N ILE A 230 -8.23 -1.11 -29.01
CA ILE A 230 -8.08 -0.86 -30.45
C ILE A 230 -6.59 -0.69 -30.81
N ASN A 231 -5.85 0.10 -30.02
CA ASN A 231 -4.39 0.21 -30.17
C ASN A 231 -3.65 -1.14 -29.96
N THR A 232 -4.16 -1.99 -29.07
CA THR A 232 -3.59 -3.33 -28.82
C THR A 232 -3.86 -4.30 -29.98
N SER A 233 -5.02 -4.18 -30.63
CA SER A 233 -5.39 -4.91 -31.86
C SER A 233 -4.50 -4.52 -33.03
N GLU A 234 -4.29 -3.22 -33.26
CA GLU A 234 -3.37 -2.71 -34.28
C GLU A 234 -1.92 -3.16 -34.02
N MET A 235 -1.49 -3.14 -32.75
CA MET A 235 -0.20 -3.67 -32.34
C MET A 235 -0.09 -5.20 -32.51
N GLN A 236 -1.19 -5.96 -32.41
CA GLN A 236 -1.22 -7.38 -32.75
C GLN A 236 -1.07 -7.62 -34.25
N THR A 237 -1.70 -6.80 -35.10
CA THR A 237 -1.53 -6.86 -36.56
C THR A 237 -0.09 -6.50 -36.95
N ILE A 238 0.49 -5.47 -36.34
CA ILE A 238 1.91 -5.10 -36.54
C ILE A 238 2.83 -6.23 -36.07
N ARG A 239 2.56 -6.87 -34.92
CA ARG A 239 3.35 -8.03 -34.46
C ARG A 239 3.25 -9.23 -35.39
N GLN A 240 2.07 -9.53 -35.93
CA GLN A 240 1.90 -10.60 -36.91
C GLN A 240 2.68 -10.31 -38.20
N GLU A 241 2.66 -9.07 -38.67
CA GLU A 241 3.39 -8.67 -39.86
C GLU A 241 4.92 -8.65 -39.62
N MET A 242 5.38 -8.18 -38.45
CA MET A 242 6.77 -8.31 -38.03
C MET A 242 7.22 -9.78 -37.92
N THR A 243 6.32 -10.68 -37.50
CA THR A 243 6.63 -12.12 -37.43
C THR A 243 6.77 -12.73 -38.82
N LYS A 244 5.93 -12.33 -39.79
CA LYS A 244 6.07 -12.72 -41.20
C LYS A 244 7.35 -12.16 -41.82
N GLN A 245 7.67 -10.89 -41.57
CA GLN A 245 8.90 -10.27 -42.05
C GLN A 245 10.14 -10.92 -41.41
N SER A 246 10.08 -11.26 -40.12
CA SER A 246 11.15 -12.00 -39.43
C SER A 246 11.34 -13.40 -40.04
N ALA A 247 10.26 -14.10 -40.40
CA ALA A 247 10.35 -15.40 -41.05
C ALA A 247 10.95 -15.32 -42.47
N LEU A 248 10.59 -14.30 -43.23
CA LEU A 248 11.20 -14.00 -44.55
C LEU A 248 12.69 -13.67 -44.40
N LEU A 249 13.05 -12.81 -43.45
CA LEU A 249 14.43 -12.46 -43.14
C LEU A 249 15.24 -13.69 -42.69
N GLN A 250 14.63 -14.60 -41.93
CA GLN A 250 15.27 -15.83 -41.49
C GLN A 250 15.49 -16.81 -42.65
N LYS A 251 14.56 -16.86 -43.61
CA LYS A 251 14.69 -17.61 -44.86
C LYS A 251 15.79 -17.04 -45.76
N GLU A 252 15.89 -15.71 -45.86
CA GLU A 252 17.00 -15.04 -46.57
C GLU A 252 18.33 -15.26 -45.86
N LYS A 253 18.37 -15.19 -44.53
CA LYS A 253 19.55 -15.52 -43.72
C LYS A 253 19.99 -16.97 -43.91
N SER A 254 19.09 -17.94 -44.02
CA SER A 254 19.48 -19.32 -44.33
C SER A 254 20.09 -19.45 -45.73
N LYS A 255 19.59 -18.68 -46.70
CA LYS A 255 20.11 -18.66 -48.07
C LYS A 255 21.47 -17.97 -48.17
N ILE A 256 21.65 -16.88 -47.42
CA ILE A 256 22.94 -16.21 -47.23
C ILE A 256 23.93 -17.17 -46.54
N LYS A 257 23.49 -17.91 -45.52
CA LYS A 257 24.33 -18.88 -44.80
C LYS A 257 24.75 -20.06 -45.68
N GLU A 258 23.91 -20.50 -46.61
CA GLU A 258 24.30 -21.48 -47.64
C GLU A 258 25.36 -20.92 -48.60
N LEU A 259 25.18 -19.70 -49.09
CA LEU A 259 26.15 -19.01 -49.95
C LEU A 259 27.46 -18.70 -49.21
N GLU A 260 27.40 -18.36 -47.92
CA GLU A 260 28.55 -18.17 -47.04
C GLU A 260 29.26 -19.50 -46.74
N ASN A 261 28.53 -20.62 -46.64
CA ASN A 261 29.13 -21.94 -46.50
C ASN A 261 29.84 -22.39 -47.79
N GLU A 262 29.32 -22.05 -48.97
CA GLU A 262 30.03 -22.24 -50.25
C GLU A 262 31.27 -21.34 -50.34
N LYS A 263 31.14 -20.07 -49.97
CA LYS A 263 32.27 -19.13 -49.87
C LYS A 263 33.31 -19.60 -48.86
N MET A 264 32.89 -20.17 -47.72
CA MET A 264 33.75 -20.78 -46.70
C MET A 264 34.38 -22.08 -47.17
N LYS A 265 33.75 -22.89 -48.02
CA LYS A 265 34.44 -24.02 -48.70
C LYS A 265 35.56 -23.52 -49.63
N ILE A 266 35.36 -22.38 -50.27
CA ILE A 266 36.34 -21.72 -51.16
C ILE A 266 37.42 -20.96 -50.36
N GLN A 267 37.12 -20.51 -49.14
CA GLN A 267 38.10 -19.86 -48.24
C GLN A 267 38.80 -20.85 -47.28
N ARG A 268 38.23 -22.02 -46.97
CA ARG A 268 38.87 -23.08 -46.16
C ARG A 268 40.02 -23.79 -46.86
N SER A 269 40.19 -23.60 -48.16
CA SER A 269 41.43 -23.93 -48.87
C SER A 269 42.57 -22.94 -48.59
N ASN A 270 42.30 -21.79 -47.96
CA ASN A 270 43.30 -20.80 -47.57
C ASN A 270 42.91 -20.09 -46.25
N THR A 271 43.37 -20.63 -45.11
CA THR A 271 43.50 -19.95 -43.79
C THR A 271 42.23 -19.82 -42.93
N ILE A 272 42.11 -20.61 -41.86
CA ILE A 272 41.28 -20.31 -40.67
C ILE A 272 42.05 -20.78 -39.43
N SER A 273 42.00 -20.12 -38.27
CA SER A 273 42.43 -18.77 -37.84
C SER A 273 42.10 -18.72 -36.34
N PHE A 274 43.14 -18.52 -35.53
CA PHE A 274 43.21 -18.48 -34.06
C PHE A 274 42.11 -17.69 -33.31
N ASN A 275 41.33 -16.83 -33.97
CA ASN A 275 40.37 -15.92 -33.34
C ASN A 275 39.05 -16.58 -32.89
N GLU A 276 38.61 -17.65 -33.53
CA GLU A 276 37.38 -18.37 -33.13
C GLU A 276 37.56 -19.13 -31.81
N ILE A 277 38.79 -19.61 -31.55
CA ILE A 277 39.16 -20.30 -30.30
C ILE A 277 39.18 -19.32 -29.12
N GLN A 278 39.55 -18.05 -29.34
CA GLN A 278 39.60 -17.04 -28.27
C GLN A 278 38.21 -16.52 -27.88
N GLN A 279 37.30 -16.37 -28.84
CA GLN A 279 35.91 -15.97 -28.55
C GLN A 279 35.16 -17.04 -27.74
N LEU A 280 35.33 -18.31 -28.09
CA LEU A 280 34.73 -19.43 -27.34
C LEU A 280 35.28 -19.54 -25.91
N LYS A 281 36.58 -19.25 -25.70
CA LYS A 281 37.16 -19.19 -24.35
C LYS A 281 36.53 -18.10 -23.49
N GLN A 282 36.25 -16.92 -24.04
CA GLN A 282 35.68 -15.81 -23.29
C GLN A 282 34.20 -16.03 -22.91
N GLU A 283 33.41 -16.65 -23.78
CA GLU A 283 32.03 -17.02 -23.45
C GLU A 283 31.95 -18.05 -22.31
N ILE A 284 32.85 -19.04 -22.30
CA ILE A 284 32.91 -20.04 -21.23
C ILE A 284 33.21 -19.39 -19.86
N ILE A 285 34.11 -18.40 -19.82
CA ILE A 285 34.46 -17.67 -18.58
C ILE A 285 33.26 -16.85 -18.07
N ASN A 286 32.56 -16.17 -18.96
CA ASN A 286 31.39 -15.35 -18.59
C ASN A 286 30.25 -16.22 -18.05
N ASN A 287 30.01 -17.39 -18.66
CA ASN A 287 28.98 -18.32 -18.21
C ASN A 287 29.33 -18.96 -16.85
N LYS A 288 30.61 -19.28 -16.60
CA LYS A 288 31.08 -19.80 -15.30
C LYS A 288 30.93 -18.79 -14.17
N SER A 289 31.18 -17.51 -14.44
CA SER A 289 30.98 -16.41 -13.48
C SER A 289 29.50 -16.20 -13.12
N ALA A 290 28.59 -16.26 -14.11
CA ALA A 290 27.16 -16.15 -13.88
C ALA A 290 26.60 -17.33 -13.06
N ALA A 291 27.04 -18.56 -13.36
CA ALA A 291 26.65 -19.75 -12.61
C ALA A 291 27.12 -19.68 -11.15
N SER A 292 28.36 -19.23 -10.90
CA SER A 292 28.91 -19.08 -9.55
C SER A 292 28.13 -18.07 -8.70
N LYS A 293 27.72 -16.93 -9.27
CA LYS A 293 26.89 -15.92 -8.59
C LYS A 293 25.51 -16.46 -8.22
N ASN A 294 24.89 -17.24 -9.10
CA ASN A 294 23.58 -17.85 -8.82
C ASN A 294 23.66 -18.92 -7.72
N ILE A 295 24.73 -19.70 -7.67
CA ILE A 295 24.98 -20.68 -6.60
C ILE A 295 25.18 -19.96 -5.26
N GLN A 296 25.96 -18.88 -5.23
CA GLN A 296 26.22 -18.12 -4.00
C GLN A 296 24.94 -17.47 -3.44
N LYS A 297 24.09 -16.90 -4.31
CA LYS A 297 22.79 -16.34 -3.92
C LYS A 297 21.88 -17.39 -3.26
N ARG A 298 21.81 -18.60 -3.83
CA ARG A 298 21.00 -19.69 -3.26
C ARG A 298 21.53 -20.21 -1.93
N TYR A 299 22.85 -20.22 -1.75
CA TYR A 299 23.46 -20.61 -0.48
C TYR A 299 23.08 -19.63 0.65
N GLU A 300 23.04 -18.33 0.36
CA GLU A 300 22.61 -17.29 1.31
C GLU A 300 21.11 -17.37 1.65
N GLU A 301 20.26 -17.76 0.70
CA GLU A 301 18.83 -18.01 0.93
C GLU A 301 18.60 -19.21 1.86
N ILE A 302 19.32 -20.32 1.63
CA ILE A 302 19.26 -21.51 2.49
C ILE A 302 19.76 -21.19 3.91
N ARG A 303 20.85 -20.43 4.03
CA ARG A 303 21.40 -20.04 5.33
C ARG A 303 20.40 -19.23 6.16
N ARG A 304 19.71 -18.25 5.56
CA ARG A 304 18.67 -17.47 6.25
C ARG A 304 17.52 -18.35 6.74
N ALA A 305 17.06 -19.29 5.93
CA ALA A 305 15.99 -20.22 6.33
C ALA A 305 16.39 -21.12 7.51
N VAL A 306 17.67 -21.50 7.62
CA VAL A 306 18.19 -22.26 8.77
C VAL A 306 18.24 -21.40 10.03
N GLU A 307 18.70 -20.15 9.93
CA GLU A 307 18.77 -19.20 11.05
C GLU A 307 17.36 -18.88 11.60
N GLU A 308 16.35 -18.73 10.73
CA GLU A 308 14.93 -18.54 11.12
C GLU A 308 14.33 -19.77 11.84
N ASN A 309 14.75 -20.97 11.47
CA ASN A 309 14.33 -22.21 12.12
C ASN A 309 14.96 -22.38 13.51
N GLU A 310 16.23 -21.99 13.67
CA GLU A 310 16.90 -21.99 14.97
C GLU A 310 16.26 -20.99 15.95
N TYR A 311 15.84 -19.82 15.45
CA TYR A 311 15.07 -18.85 16.24
C TYR A 311 13.71 -19.41 16.68
N SER A 312 12.99 -20.07 15.78
CA SER A 312 11.69 -20.71 16.07
C SER A 312 11.82 -21.82 17.13
N THR A 313 12.93 -22.57 17.10
CA THR A 313 13.24 -23.62 18.08
C THR A 313 13.52 -23.04 19.47
N LYS A 314 14.23 -21.91 19.55
CA LYS A 314 14.47 -21.19 20.81
C LYS A 314 13.18 -20.63 21.41
N LEU A 315 12.28 -20.11 20.58
CA LEU A 315 10.96 -19.64 21.01
C LEU A 315 10.10 -20.76 21.59
N LEU A 316 10.11 -21.95 20.95
CA LEU A 316 9.39 -23.12 21.44
C LEU A 316 9.92 -23.59 22.82
N LYS A 317 11.23 -23.56 23.02
CA LYS A 317 11.85 -23.89 24.31
C LYS A 317 11.46 -22.89 25.41
N ALA A 318 11.44 -21.59 25.10
CA ALA A 318 11.01 -20.56 26.05
C ALA A 318 9.54 -20.73 26.48
N GLU A 319 8.64 -21.12 25.57
CA GLU A 319 7.24 -21.44 25.91
C GLU A 319 7.12 -22.72 26.76
N GLN A 320 7.95 -23.74 26.49
CA GLN A 320 8.00 -24.94 27.34
C GLN A 320 8.45 -24.61 28.77
N ASP A 321 9.47 -23.76 28.92
CA ASP A 321 9.97 -23.32 30.23
C ASP A 321 8.91 -22.48 30.97
N LYS A 322 8.16 -21.62 30.26
CA LYS A 322 7.03 -20.86 30.83
C LYS A 322 5.91 -21.79 31.32
N THR A 323 5.66 -22.88 30.62
CA THR A 323 4.66 -23.89 31.01
C THR A 323 5.08 -24.60 32.30
N ALA A 324 6.38 -24.88 32.48
CA ALA A 324 6.90 -25.49 33.71
C ALA A 324 6.74 -24.56 34.93
N VAL A 325 6.97 -23.26 34.77
CA VAL A 325 6.75 -22.26 35.83
C VAL A 325 5.27 -22.15 36.23
N LEU A 326 4.35 -22.20 35.26
CA LEU A 326 2.91 -22.19 35.54
C LEU A 326 2.46 -23.44 36.31
N GLU A 327 3.04 -24.61 36.01
CA GLU A 327 2.74 -25.85 36.73
C GLU A 327 3.29 -25.82 38.17
N GLU A 328 4.41 -25.15 38.42
CA GLU A 328 4.95 -24.91 39.76
C GLU A 328 4.04 -23.95 40.57
N GLN A 329 3.60 -22.85 39.97
CA GLN A 329 2.63 -21.92 40.57
C GLN A 329 1.29 -22.60 40.89
N LYS A 330 0.81 -23.48 40.00
CA LYS A 330 -0.38 -24.32 40.22
C LYS A 330 -0.22 -25.23 41.44
N ASN A 331 0.94 -25.86 41.59
CA ASN A 331 1.25 -26.72 42.74
C ASN A 331 1.35 -25.92 44.06
N GLU A 332 1.74 -24.65 44.00
CA GLU A 332 1.81 -23.76 45.17
C GLU A 332 0.42 -23.25 45.59
N ILE A 333 -0.45 -22.92 44.62
CA ILE A 333 -1.88 -22.61 44.86
C ILE A 333 -2.60 -23.80 45.51
N LEU A 334 -2.25 -25.03 45.10
CA LEU A 334 -2.80 -26.27 45.66
C LEU A 334 -2.48 -26.43 47.16
N ARG A 335 -1.37 -25.84 47.65
CA ARG A 335 -0.95 -25.92 49.06
C ARG A 335 -1.66 -24.92 49.98
N CYS A 336 -2.31 -23.87 49.47
CA CYS A 336 -2.74 -22.72 50.27
C CYS A 336 -4.26 -22.58 50.48
N SER A 337 -5.06 -23.66 50.37
CA SER A 337 -6.49 -23.46 50.13
C SER A 337 -7.41 -24.44 50.89
N THR A 338 -8.51 -23.92 51.47
CA THR A 338 -9.27 -24.56 52.58
C THR A 338 -10.62 -25.19 52.23
N THR A 339 -10.97 -25.34 50.94
CA THR A 339 -12.16 -26.09 50.48
C THR A 339 -11.83 -26.84 49.19
N LYS A 340 -12.13 -28.15 49.16
CA LYS A 340 -11.57 -29.12 48.19
C LYS A 340 -12.25 -29.14 46.82
N ASP A 341 -13.56 -28.93 46.76
CA ASP A 341 -14.33 -29.37 45.58
C ASP A 341 -14.36 -28.33 44.44
N ASP A 342 -14.53 -27.03 44.74
CA ASP A 342 -14.49 -25.96 43.73
C ASP A 342 -13.10 -25.75 43.09
N LYS A 343 -12.05 -26.28 43.74
CA LYS A 343 -10.66 -26.13 43.28
C LYS A 343 -10.24 -27.21 42.34
N ILE A 344 -10.74 -28.43 42.53
CA ILE A 344 -10.47 -29.52 41.60
C ILE A 344 -11.08 -29.21 40.24
N GLU A 345 -12.30 -28.65 40.20
CA GLU A 345 -12.98 -28.30 38.95
C GLU A 345 -12.27 -27.16 38.20
N ASN A 346 -11.90 -26.07 38.89
CA ASN A 346 -11.18 -24.96 38.25
C ASN A 346 -9.77 -25.36 37.78
N LEU A 347 -9.07 -26.22 38.53
CA LEU A 347 -7.75 -26.72 38.12
C LEU A 347 -7.82 -27.71 36.96
N GLN A 348 -8.86 -28.53 36.88
CA GLN A 348 -9.10 -29.40 35.73
C GLN A 348 -9.36 -28.55 34.48
N LYS A 349 -10.19 -27.50 34.59
CA LYS A 349 -10.47 -26.60 33.46
C LYS A 349 -9.22 -25.88 32.95
N ILE A 350 -8.40 -25.33 33.84
CA ILE A 350 -7.12 -24.68 33.47
C ILE A 350 -6.16 -25.69 32.82
N ASN A 351 -6.10 -26.92 33.33
CA ASN A 351 -5.25 -27.97 32.80
C ASN A 351 -5.69 -28.41 31.39
N ASP A 352 -7.00 -28.54 31.16
CA ASP A 352 -7.55 -28.94 29.87
C ASP A 352 -7.41 -27.84 28.80
N GLU A 353 -7.58 -26.57 29.20
CA GLU A 353 -7.31 -25.42 28.33
C GLU A 353 -5.83 -25.31 27.97
N SER A 354 -4.92 -25.46 28.95
CA SER A 354 -3.48 -25.45 28.73
C SER A 354 -3.05 -26.59 27.80
N ARG A 355 -3.56 -27.81 28.03
CA ARG A 355 -3.28 -28.98 27.18
C ARG A 355 -3.78 -28.77 25.75
N THR A 356 -4.96 -28.18 25.58
CA THR A 356 -5.52 -27.87 24.26
C THR A 356 -4.68 -26.83 23.51
N ASN A 357 -4.20 -25.79 24.21
CA ASN A 357 -3.33 -24.77 23.61
C ASN A 357 -1.97 -25.35 23.20
N ILE A 358 -1.37 -26.22 24.02
CA ILE A 358 -0.12 -26.91 23.68
C ILE A 358 -0.30 -27.80 22.44
N ILE A 359 -1.41 -28.53 22.33
CA ILE A 359 -1.71 -29.37 21.15
C ILE A 359 -1.84 -28.50 19.89
N LYS A 360 -2.54 -27.37 19.96
CA LYS A 360 -2.69 -26.44 18.82
C LYS A 360 -1.35 -25.83 18.39
N LEU A 361 -0.52 -25.41 19.34
CA LEU A 361 0.81 -24.87 19.06
C LEU A 361 1.71 -25.93 18.43
N LYS A 362 1.70 -27.16 18.95
CA LYS A 362 2.47 -28.27 18.39
C LYS A 362 2.04 -28.60 16.96
N ALA A 363 0.74 -28.68 16.69
CA ALA A 363 0.23 -28.94 15.34
C ALA A 363 0.61 -27.82 14.35
N SER A 364 0.56 -26.55 14.78
CA SER A 364 0.99 -25.41 13.96
C SER A 364 2.49 -25.47 13.65
N TYR A 365 3.32 -25.83 14.65
CA TYR A 365 4.76 -25.98 14.48
C TYR A 365 5.11 -27.14 13.53
N ASP A 366 4.49 -28.30 13.71
CA ASP A 366 4.71 -29.47 12.86
C ASP A 366 4.32 -29.20 11.40
N ALA A 367 3.23 -28.44 11.17
CA ALA A 367 2.82 -28.00 9.83
C ALA A 367 3.84 -27.07 9.17
N LYS A 368 4.38 -26.09 9.92
CA LYS A 368 5.46 -25.20 9.41
C LYS A 368 6.72 -25.99 9.09
N LEU A 369 7.14 -26.90 9.97
CA LEU A 369 8.30 -27.76 9.77
C LEU A 369 8.17 -28.62 8.51
N LEU A 370 6.98 -29.18 8.27
CA LEU A 370 6.68 -29.98 7.08
C LEU A 370 6.80 -29.13 5.80
N ASN A 371 6.24 -27.92 5.78
CA ASN A 371 6.34 -27.03 4.63
C ASN A 371 7.79 -26.65 4.32
N THR A 372 8.57 -26.28 5.34
CA THR A 372 10.01 -25.97 5.18
C THR A 372 10.79 -27.17 4.64
N ARG A 373 10.50 -28.39 5.10
CA ARG A 373 11.13 -29.61 4.55
C ARG A 373 10.79 -29.84 3.07
N GLN A 374 9.56 -29.56 2.66
CA GLN A 374 9.15 -29.65 1.26
C GLN A 374 9.87 -28.63 0.39
N GLU A 375 9.99 -27.37 0.84
CA GLU A 375 10.73 -26.31 0.13
C GLU A 375 12.22 -26.65 -0.02
N ILE A 376 12.86 -27.15 1.05
CA ILE A 376 14.27 -27.60 1.01
C ILE A 376 14.44 -28.74 -0.01
N SER A 377 13.53 -29.72 -0.01
CA SER A 377 13.56 -30.85 -0.95
C SER A 377 13.43 -30.39 -2.41
N GLN A 378 12.49 -29.47 -2.69
CA GLN A 378 12.33 -28.89 -4.03
C GLN A 378 13.58 -28.14 -4.49
N ASN A 379 14.20 -27.37 -3.59
CA ASN A 379 15.43 -26.64 -3.89
C ASN A 379 16.61 -27.58 -4.16
N PHE A 380 16.70 -28.72 -3.45
CA PHE A 380 17.75 -29.72 -3.69
C PHE A 380 17.64 -30.34 -5.08
N VAL A 381 16.42 -30.69 -5.52
CA VAL A 381 16.17 -31.20 -6.88
C VAL A 381 16.58 -30.18 -7.95
N LEU A 382 16.31 -28.89 -7.72
CA LEU A 382 16.75 -27.83 -8.64
C LEU A 382 18.27 -27.69 -8.69
N LEU A 383 18.95 -27.84 -7.54
CA LEU A 383 20.42 -27.81 -7.48
C LEU A 383 21.05 -29.00 -8.21
N GLU A 384 20.51 -30.21 -8.06
CA GLU A 384 21.01 -31.40 -8.78
C GLU A 384 20.86 -31.25 -10.30
N ARG A 385 19.75 -30.66 -10.78
CA ARG A 385 19.57 -30.37 -12.21
C ARG A 385 20.60 -29.38 -12.73
N GLU A 386 20.87 -28.31 -12.01
CA GLU A 386 21.88 -27.32 -12.41
C GLU A 386 23.29 -27.92 -12.36
N LYS A 387 23.61 -28.73 -11.35
CA LYS A 387 24.87 -29.47 -11.28
C LYS A 387 25.06 -30.39 -12.50
N LYS A 388 24.02 -31.16 -12.87
CA LYS A 388 24.06 -32.03 -14.05
C LYS A 388 24.32 -31.26 -15.34
N LYS A 389 23.73 -30.07 -15.52
CA LYS A 389 24.01 -29.19 -16.67
C LYS A 389 25.48 -28.76 -16.69
N VAL A 390 26.06 -28.43 -15.54
CA VAL A 390 27.48 -28.08 -15.44
C VAL A 390 28.35 -29.28 -15.81
N ASP A 391 28.06 -30.47 -15.28
CA ASP A 391 28.82 -31.70 -15.57
C ASP A 391 28.72 -32.13 -17.05
N GLU A 392 27.59 -31.86 -17.72
CA GLU A 392 27.41 -32.07 -19.17
C GLU A 392 28.24 -31.07 -19.99
N LEU A 393 28.28 -29.80 -19.59
CA LEU A 393 29.12 -28.78 -20.22
C LEU A 393 30.62 -29.09 -20.05
N GLU A 394 31.03 -29.62 -18.90
CA GLU A 394 32.42 -30.00 -18.65
C GLU A 394 32.83 -31.24 -19.46
N ARG A 395 31.96 -32.25 -19.60
CA ARG A 395 32.23 -33.42 -20.46
C ARG A 395 32.27 -33.08 -21.95
N GLY A 396 31.45 -32.14 -22.40
CA GLY A 396 31.52 -31.61 -23.77
C GLY A 396 32.87 -30.96 -24.09
N LYS A 397 33.53 -30.39 -23.07
CA LYS A 397 34.85 -29.77 -23.20
C LYS A 397 35.97 -30.80 -23.42
N THR A 398 35.92 -31.95 -22.74
CA THR A 398 36.91 -33.03 -22.88
C THR A 398 36.84 -33.82 -24.19
N HIS A 399 35.82 -33.59 -25.02
CA HIS A 399 35.72 -34.20 -26.36
C HIS A 399 36.04 -33.24 -27.50
N MET A 400 36.30 -31.96 -27.20
CA MET A 400 36.72 -30.94 -28.18
C MET A 400 38.19 -30.53 -28.04
N GLU A 401 38.87 -30.98 -26.99
CA GLU A 401 40.34 -31.04 -26.89
C GLU A 401 40.82 -32.38 -27.46
#